data_AF-A0AAU1SB94-F1
#
_entry.id   AF-A0AAU1SB94-F1
#
_cell.length_a   1.000
_cell.length_b   1.000
_cell.length_c   1.000
_cell.angle_alpha   90.00
_cell.angle_beta   90.00
_cell.angle_gamma   90.00
#
_symmetry.space_group_name_H-M   'P 1'
#
loop_
_entity.id
_entity.type
_entity.pdbx_description
1 polymer ?
#
loop_
_entity_poly.entity_id
_entity_poly.type
_entity_poly.pdbx_seq_one_letter_code
_entity_poly.pdbx_strand_id
1 'polypeptide(L)'
;MVPDAFLPFPLLEQPEAIERLGLVSYDMDFDDTSLDLREYMGAVLRHVCADTRAVAWAAFEGAFHYDELLTDQVAHQVYGYCTTGTEPVVEWDTAALRGEEWRHRIAKARAALDALLSASEMRDRKSRTD
;
A
#
# COMPACT_ATOMS: atom_id res chain seq x y z
N MET A 1 -11.39 7.58 -14.85
CA MET A 1 -10.34 6.85 -15.59
C MET A 1 -10.27 5.44 -15.00
N VAL A 2 -10.09 4.42 -15.84
CA VAL A 2 -10.14 2.98 -15.46
C VAL A 2 -8.93 2.29 -16.13
N PRO A 3 -8.22 1.36 -15.46
CA PRO A 3 -7.07 0.66 -16.06
C PRO A 3 -7.51 -0.25 -17.22
N ASP A 4 -6.60 -0.57 -18.14
CA ASP A 4 -6.87 -1.50 -19.24
C ASP A 4 -6.96 -2.95 -18.73
N ALA A 5 -6.15 -3.29 -17.72
CA ALA A 5 -6.23 -4.55 -16.98
C ALA A 5 -6.11 -4.33 -15.46
N PHE A 6 -6.78 -5.20 -14.70
CA PHE A 6 -6.80 -5.17 -13.24
C PHE A 6 -6.81 -6.58 -12.69
N LEU A 7 -5.73 -6.97 -12.00
CA LEU A 7 -5.57 -8.31 -11.44
C LEU A 7 -5.35 -8.24 -9.92
N PRO A 8 -6.20 -8.88 -9.10
CA PRO A 8 -5.97 -8.98 -7.66
C PRO A 8 -4.94 -10.08 -7.38
N PHE A 9 -3.94 -9.76 -6.57
CA PHE A 9 -2.97 -10.71 -6.04
C PHE A 9 -3.09 -10.77 -4.51
N PRO A 10 -3.46 -11.92 -3.93
CA PRO A 10 -3.39 -12.09 -2.49
C PRO A 10 -1.92 -12.03 -2.05
N LEU A 11 -1.65 -11.32 -0.96
CA LEU A 11 -0.31 -11.27 -0.39
C LEU A 11 0.08 -12.66 0.13
N LEU A 12 1.33 -13.04 -0.06
CA LEU A 12 1.87 -14.32 0.41
C LEU A 12 2.18 -14.23 1.91
N GLU A 13 1.93 -15.33 2.63
CA GLU A 13 2.29 -15.50 4.05
C GLU A 13 1.75 -14.40 4.97
N GLN A 14 0.52 -13.95 4.70
CA GLN A 14 -0.17 -13.01 5.58
C GLN A 14 -0.38 -13.65 6.97
N PRO A 15 -0.05 -12.93 8.06
CA PRO A 15 -0.50 -13.35 9.38
C PRO A 15 -2.03 -13.48 9.41
N GLU A 16 -2.59 -14.45 10.15
CA GLU A 16 -4.04 -14.76 10.14
C GLU A 16 -4.92 -13.53 10.44
N ALA A 17 -4.45 -12.64 11.33
CA ALA A 17 -5.13 -11.39 11.65
C ALA A 17 -5.24 -10.45 10.42
N ILE A 18 -4.27 -10.49 9.50
CA ILE A 18 -4.17 -9.69 8.27
C ILE A 18 -5.06 -10.26 7.18
N GLU A 19 -5.04 -11.59 7.01
CA GLU A 19 -5.89 -12.27 6.04
C GLU A 19 -7.36 -11.95 6.28
N ARG A 20 -7.79 -11.92 7.55
CA ARG A 20 -9.16 -11.54 7.94
C ARG A 20 -9.54 -10.09 7.60
N LEU A 21 -8.57 -9.19 7.43
CA LEU A 21 -8.81 -7.81 7.02
C LEU A 21 -8.96 -7.65 5.50
N GLY A 22 -8.71 -8.71 4.72
CA GLY A 22 -8.90 -8.71 3.28
C GLY A 22 -7.96 -7.75 2.54
N LEU A 23 -6.69 -7.66 2.99
CA LEU A 23 -5.67 -6.90 2.26
C LEU A 23 -5.36 -7.58 0.92
N VAL A 24 -5.49 -6.81 -0.16
CA VAL A 24 -5.33 -7.27 -1.54
C VAL A 24 -4.35 -6.33 -2.23
N SER A 25 -3.31 -6.90 -2.85
CA SER A 25 -2.46 -6.19 -3.80
C SER A 25 -3.15 -6.18 -5.16
N TYR A 26 -3.01 -5.10 -5.91
CA TYR A 26 -3.55 -5.00 -7.26
C TYR A 26 -2.43 -4.67 -8.23
N ASP A 27 -2.42 -5.41 -9.33
CA ASP A 27 -1.58 -5.10 -10.48
C ASP A 27 -2.40 -4.34 -11.53
N MET A 28 -1.83 -3.30 -12.10
CA MET A 28 -2.49 -2.37 -13.02
C MET A 28 -1.59 -2.08 -14.21
N ASP A 29 -2.06 -2.47 -15.39
CA ASP A 29 -1.39 -2.21 -16.66
C ASP A 29 -2.05 -1.05 -17.40
N PHE A 30 -1.21 -0.23 -18.04
CA PHE A 30 -1.64 0.87 -18.91
C PHE A 30 -0.91 0.76 -20.24
N ASP A 31 -1.65 0.57 -21.33
CA ASP A 31 -1.07 0.51 -22.67
C ASP A 31 -0.79 1.91 -23.25
N ASP A 32 -1.45 2.95 -22.71
CA ASP A 32 -1.28 4.34 -23.13
C ASP A 32 -0.42 5.16 -22.15
N THR A 33 0.78 5.52 -22.60
CA THR A 33 1.74 6.33 -21.84
C THR A 33 1.56 7.85 -22.01
N SER A 34 0.56 8.29 -22.81
CA SER A 34 0.21 9.71 -22.94
C SER A 34 -0.52 10.26 -21.72
N LEU A 35 -0.87 9.37 -20.77
CA LEU A 35 -1.58 9.69 -19.54
C LEU A 35 -0.63 10.22 -18.46
N ASP A 36 -1.11 11.20 -17.68
CA ASP A 36 -0.47 11.57 -16.42
C ASP A 36 -0.76 10.48 -15.37
N LEU A 37 0.05 9.42 -15.40
CA LEU A 37 -0.03 8.28 -14.48
C LEU A 37 0.10 8.71 -13.01
N ARG A 38 0.72 9.85 -12.74
CA ARG A 38 0.85 10.39 -11.38
C ARG A 38 -0.48 10.87 -10.83
N GLU A 39 -1.21 11.67 -11.63
CA GLU A 39 -2.54 12.14 -11.24
C GLU A 39 -3.52 10.97 -11.09
N TYR A 40 -3.47 10.02 -12.04
CA TYR A 40 -4.33 8.84 -11.98
C TYR A 40 -4.06 7.98 -10.72
N MET A 41 -2.80 7.67 -10.45
CA MET A 41 -2.40 6.90 -9.27
C MET A 41 -2.83 7.59 -7.98
N GLY A 42 -2.68 8.91 -7.91
CA GLY A 42 -3.17 9.70 -6.77
C GLY A 42 -4.68 9.58 -6.59
N ALA A 43 -5.47 9.63 -7.66
CA ALA A 43 -6.92 9.47 -7.58
C ALA A 43 -7.34 8.05 -7.13
N VAL A 44 -6.66 7.01 -7.63
CA VAL A 44 -6.92 5.62 -7.24
C VAL A 44 -6.60 5.41 -5.76
N LEU A 45 -5.41 5.81 -5.31
CA LEU A 45 -5.01 5.69 -3.90
C LEU A 45 -5.98 6.45 -2.99
N ARG A 46 -6.41 7.67 -3.38
CA ARG A 46 -7.40 8.44 -2.61
C ARG A 46 -8.71 7.69 -2.46
N HIS A 47 -9.21 7.10 -3.54
CA HIS A 47 -10.45 6.33 -3.52
C HIS A 47 -10.33 5.09 -2.63
N VAL A 48 -9.23 4.33 -2.76
CA VAL A 48 -9.00 3.12 -1.97
C VAL A 48 -8.87 3.43 -0.47
N CYS A 49 -8.19 4.51 -0.10
CA CYS A 49 -8.02 4.92 1.30
C CYS A 49 -9.21 5.69 1.91
N ALA A 50 -10.24 6.03 1.14
CA ALA A 50 -11.42 6.75 1.64
C ALA A 50 -12.32 5.84 2.51
N ASP A 51 -12.50 4.59 2.11
CA ASP A 51 -13.53 3.70 2.64
C ASP A 51 -12.99 2.66 3.64
N THR A 52 -12.15 3.08 4.59
CA THR A 52 -11.64 2.28 5.73
C THR A 52 -10.51 1.28 5.45
N ARG A 53 -9.93 1.25 4.25
CA ARG A 53 -8.69 0.50 4.01
C ARG A 53 -7.49 1.25 4.58
N ALA A 54 -6.81 0.60 5.51
CA ALA A 54 -5.83 1.15 6.45
C ALA A 54 -4.61 1.80 5.75
N VAL A 55 -4.06 1.10 4.77
CA VAL A 55 -2.92 1.51 3.96
C VAL A 55 -3.10 0.89 2.56
N ALA A 56 -2.82 1.65 1.51
CA ALA A 56 -2.67 1.14 0.14
C ALA A 56 -1.37 1.65 -0.46
N TRP A 57 -0.77 0.89 -1.37
CA TRP A 57 0.46 1.28 -2.06
C TRP A 57 0.45 0.81 -3.51
N ALA A 58 1.34 1.41 -4.29
CA ALA A 58 1.61 1.07 -5.67
C ALA A 58 3.13 0.91 -5.83
N ALA A 59 3.54 -0.19 -6.43
CA ALA A 59 4.94 -0.57 -6.60
C ALA A 59 5.17 -1.16 -7.99
N PHE A 60 6.42 -1.17 -8.46
CA PHE A 60 6.79 -1.92 -9.66
C PHE A 60 6.52 -3.42 -9.44
N GLU A 61 6.22 -4.15 -10.53
CA GLU A 61 5.81 -5.56 -10.55
C GLU A 61 6.50 -6.42 -9.48
N GLY A 62 5.71 -7.21 -8.74
CA GLY A 62 6.22 -8.19 -7.79
C GLY A 62 5.18 -8.70 -6.81
N ALA A 63 5.20 -10.01 -6.55
CA ALA A 63 4.57 -10.57 -5.36
C ALA A 63 5.48 -10.27 -4.16
N PHE A 64 4.95 -9.57 -3.15
CA PHE A 64 5.70 -9.29 -1.92
C PHE A 64 5.27 -10.27 -0.83
N HIS A 65 6.26 -10.80 -0.10
CA HIS A 65 6.00 -11.36 1.22
C HIS A 65 5.49 -10.24 2.13
N TYR A 66 4.53 -10.55 3.00
CA TYR A 66 3.96 -9.57 3.92
C TYR A 66 5.03 -8.82 4.75
N ASP A 67 6.08 -9.53 5.16
CA ASP A 67 7.19 -9.00 5.95
C ASP A 67 8.07 -8.03 5.16
N GLU A 68 8.06 -8.10 3.83
CA GLU A 68 8.84 -7.24 2.96
C GLU A 68 8.07 -5.97 2.56
N LEU A 69 6.76 -5.94 2.77
CA LEU A 69 5.91 -4.81 2.42
C LEU A 69 6.38 -3.53 3.11
N LEU A 70 6.59 -2.49 2.30
CA LEU A 70 6.97 -1.15 2.77
C LEU A 70 8.23 -1.14 3.65
N THR A 71 9.14 -2.09 3.41
CA THR A 71 10.47 -2.09 4.05
C THR A 71 11.47 -1.24 3.27
N ASP A 72 12.57 -0.89 3.91
CA ASP A 72 13.68 -0.17 3.26
C ASP A 72 14.24 -0.93 2.04
N GLN A 73 14.17 -2.27 2.04
CA GLN A 73 14.66 -3.11 0.95
C GLN A 73 13.87 -2.90 -0.35
N VAL A 74 12.55 -2.70 -0.24
CA VAL A 74 11.66 -2.53 -1.39
C VAL A 74 11.17 -1.09 -1.56
N ALA A 75 11.54 -0.15 -0.69
CA ALA A 75 11.08 1.25 -0.72
C ALA A 75 11.30 1.92 -2.08
N HIS A 76 12.43 1.62 -2.73
CA HIS A 76 12.76 2.15 -4.06
C HIS A 76 11.87 1.60 -5.20
N GLN A 77 11.10 0.54 -4.92
CA GLN A 77 10.15 -0.07 -5.84
C GLN A 77 8.74 0.46 -5.63
N VAL A 78 8.46 1.09 -4.48
CA VAL A 78 7.18 1.71 -4.16
C VAL A 78 7.17 3.13 -4.71
N TYR A 79 6.25 3.43 -5.61
CA TYR A 79 6.10 4.75 -6.24
C TYR A 79 4.84 5.49 -5.80
N GLY A 80 3.95 4.85 -5.03
CA GLY A 80 2.81 5.53 -4.44
C GLY A 80 2.30 4.84 -3.18
N TYR A 81 1.74 5.60 -2.24
CA TYR A 81 1.03 5.05 -1.09
C TYR A 81 0.00 6.03 -0.51
N CYS A 82 -0.94 5.51 0.25
CA CYS A 82 -1.83 6.29 1.11
C CYS A 82 -2.05 5.56 2.43
N THR A 83 -2.31 6.32 3.48
CA THR A 83 -2.84 5.81 4.75
C THR A 83 -4.20 6.43 5.00
N THR A 84 -5.11 5.72 5.67
CA THR A 84 -6.48 6.21 5.91
C THR A 84 -6.48 7.63 6.49
N GLY A 85 -7.26 8.52 5.90
CA GLY A 85 -7.39 9.91 6.35
C GLY A 85 -6.22 10.84 5.98
N THR A 86 -5.28 10.37 5.15
CA THR A 86 -4.20 11.20 4.59
C THR A 86 -4.30 11.31 3.07
N GLU A 87 -3.73 12.39 2.51
CA GLU A 87 -3.60 12.49 1.06
C GLU A 87 -2.56 11.49 0.53
N PRO A 88 -2.83 10.83 -0.60
CA PRO A 88 -1.86 9.97 -1.25
C PRO A 88 -0.55 10.69 -1.61
N VAL A 89 0.54 9.95 -1.49
CA VAL A 89 1.88 10.40 -1.88
C VAL A 89 2.29 9.57 -3.10
N VAL A 90 2.74 10.24 -4.17
CA VAL A 90 3.17 9.61 -5.43
C VAL A 90 4.48 10.25 -5.91
N GLU A 91 5.44 9.42 -6.27
CA GLU A 91 6.76 9.78 -6.78
C GLU A 91 7.16 8.87 -7.96
N TRP A 92 7.71 9.45 -9.03
CA TRP A 92 8.10 8.74 -10.25
C TRP A 92 9.57 8.98 -10.62
N ASP A 93 10.24 9.97 -10.01
CA ASP A 93 11.67 10.17 -10.18
C ASP A 93 12.44 9.05 -9.47
N THR A 94 13.07 8.19 -10.27
CA THR A 94 13.90 7.08 -9.78
C THR A 94 15.03 7.53 -8.84
N ALA A 95 15.55 8.76 -8.97
CA ALA A 95 16.55 9.29 -8.07
C ALA A 95 15.93 9.62 -6.70
N ALA A 96 14.75 10.24 -6.69
CA ALA A 96 13.99 10.50 -5.47
C ALA A 96 13.58 9.20 -4.76
N LEU A 97 13.09 8.20 -5.51
CA LEU A 97 12.71 6.88 -4.98
C LEU A 97 13.87 6.14 -4.29
N ARG A 98 15.11 6.35 -4.74
CA ARG A 98 16.32 5.76 -4.13
C ARG A 98 16.86 6.58 -2.94
N GLY A 99 16.31 7.76 -2.70
CA GLY A 99 16.73 8.71 -1.68
C GLY A 99 16.31 8.32 -0.25
N GLU A 100 17.01 8.87 0.73
CA GLU A 100 16.72 8.66 2.16
C GLU A 100 15.37 9.22 2.58
N GLU A 101 14.97 10.36 2.00
CA GLU A 101 13.68 10.96 2.30
C GLU A 101 12.53 10.03 1.92
N TRP A 102 12.62 9.39 0.74
CA TRP A 102 11.61 8.44 0.29
C TRP A 102 11.57 7.20 1.20
N ARG A 103 12.72 6.62 1.53
CA ARG A 103 12.80 5.52 2.50
C ARG A 103 12.13 5.88 3.82
N HIS A 104 12.39 7.07 4.35
CA HIS A 104 11.77 7.54 5.59
C HIS A 104 10.25 7.68 5.50
N ARG A 105 9.72 8.09 4.35
CA ARG A 105 8.28 8.15 4.09
C ARG A 105 7.64 6.76 4.05
N ILE A 106 8.27 5.82 3.34
CA ILE A 106 7.83 4.42 3.28
C ILE A 106 7.85 3.76 4.67
N ALA A 107 8.90 3.98 5.46
CA ALA A 107 8.99 3.48 6.84
C ALA A 107 7.86 4.00 7.73
N LYS A 108 7.40 5.25 7.56
CA LYS A 108 6.22 5.78 8.26
C LYS A 108 4.93 5.09 7.84
N ALA A 109 4.77 4.82 6.54
CA ALA A 109 3.62 4.07 6.04
C ALA A 109 3.61 2.63 6.61
N ARG A 110 4.78 1.98 6.71
CA ARG A 110 4.92 0.69 7.38
C ARG A 110 4.54 0.75 8.85
N ALA A 111 5.04 1.73 9.59
CA ALA A 111 4.68 1.89 11.00
C ALA A 111 3.18 2.13 11.19
N ALA A 112 2.52 2.85 10.28
CA ALA A 112 1.07 3.03 10.30
C ALA A 112 0.34 1.70 10.06
N LEU A 113 0.81 0.88 9.10
CA LEU A 113 0.31 -0.48 8.89
C LEU A 113 0.43 -1.28 10.18
N ASP A 114 1.63 -1.39 10.77
CA ASP A 114 1.89 -2.18 11.99
C ASP A 114 1.04 -1.73 13.20
N ALA A 115 0.84 -0.42 13.36
CA ALA A 115 0.01 0.14 14.42
C ALA A 115 -1.47 -0.26 14.28
N LEU A 116 -1.98 -0.32 13.05
CA LEU A 116 -3.36 -0.75 12.79
C LEU A 116 -3.57 -2.22 13.15
N LEU A 117 -2.57 -3.08 12.89
CA LEU A 117 -2.61 -4.50 13.25
C LEU A 117 -2.66 -4.66 14.75
N SER A 118 -1.73 -3.99 15.44
CA SER A 118 -1.63 -4.02 16.90
C SER A 118 -2.95 -3.60 17.56
N ALA A 119 -3.61 -2.55 17.02
CA ALA A 119 -4.91 -2.09 17.50
C ALA A 119 -6.05 -3.08 17.21
N SER A 120 -6.00 -3.80 16.08
CA SER A 120 -6.98 -4.85 15.75
C SER A 120 -6.89 -6.04 16.70
N GLU A 121 -5.67 -6.54 16.95
CA GLU A 121 -5.44 -7.67 17.86
C GLU A 121 -5.85 -7.36 19.31
N MET A 122 -5.67 -6.11 19.74
CA MET A 122 -6.14 -5.65 21.05
C MET A 122 -7.68 -5.66 21.16
N ARG A 123 -8.40 -5.30 20.08
CA ARG A 123 -9.87 -5.32 20.05
C ARG A 123 -10.40 -6.75 20.10
N ASP A 124 -9.89 -7.65 19.27
CA ASP A 124 -10.31 -9.05 19.23
C ASP A 124 -10.12 -9.76 20.57
N ARG A 125 -9.00 -9.47 21.25
CA ARG A 125 -8.73 -10.03 22.58
C ARG A 125 -9.68 -9.51 23.66
N LYS A 126 -10.04 -8.22 23.62
CA LYS A 126 -11.01 -7.64 24.57
C LYS A 126 -12.40 -8.23 24.40
N SER A 127 -12.86 -8.41 23.15
CA SER A 127 -14.16 -9.02 22.82
C SER A 127 -14.28 -10.51 23.17
N ARG A 128 -13.17 -11.22 23.44
CA ARG A 128 -13.16 -12.62 23.89
C ARG A 128 -13.20 -12.78 25.41
N THR A 129 -12.97 -11.71 26.16
CA THR A 129 -12.95 -11.70 27.63
C THR A 129 -14.20 -11.08 28.26
N ASP A 130 -15.09 -10.50 27.45
CA ASP A 130 -16.42 -10.01 27.83
C ASP A 130 -17.50 -11.04 27.46
#